data_AF-A0A349G7L0-F1
#
_entry.id   AF-A0A349G7L0-F1
#
_cell.length_a   1.000
_cell.length_b   1.000
_cell.length_c   1.000
_cell.angle_alpha   90.00
_cell.angle_beta   90.00
_cell.angle_gamma   90.00
#
_symmetry.space_group_name_H-M   'P 1'
#
loop_
_entity.id
_entity.type
_entity.pdbx_description
1 polymer ?
#
loop_
_entity_poly.entity_id
_entity_poly.type
_entity_poly.pdbx_seq_one_letter_code
_entity_poly.pdbx_strand_id
1 'polypeptide(L)'
;MMKVLKKKRKGGFTLIELIVVIAILGILAAIMIPRFTNFQERAHKTQVVTDSKQIATAIEALLTEGTLAALATTTDAATIAANPVVVLSGVTATRIESLTIEADGGFTIKSTPGDVEYTATRADSDTAVTITP
;
A
#
# COMPACT_ATOMS: atom_id res chain seq x y z
N MET A 1 -71.58 9.20 3.04
CA MET A 1 -70.59 9.54 4.10
C MET A 1 -69.23 9.67 3.42
N MET A 2 -68.75 10.90 3.18
CA MET A 2 -67.55 11.17 2.37
C MET A 2 -66.35 11.38 3.30
N LYS A 3 -65.40 10.45 3.33
CA LYS A 3 -64.14 10.60 4.10
C LYS A 3 -63.19 11.52 3.33
N VAL A 4 -62.95 12.71 3.88
CA VAL A 4 -61.94 13.65 3.38
C VAL A 4 -60.55 13.11 3.73
N LEU A 5 -59.75 12.77 2.71
CA LEU A 5 -58.36 12.36 2.87
C LEU A 5 -57.49 13.61 3.12
N LYS A 6 -57.01 13.77 4.37
CA LYS A 6 -56.02 14.78 4.74
C LYS A 6 -54.71 14.53 3.98
N LYS A 7 -54.40 15.37 2.99
CA LYS A 7 -53.09 15.39 2.30
C LYS A 7 -52.02 15.80 3.31
N LYS A 8 -51.24 14.84 3.83
CA LYS A 8 -50.08 15.14 4.68
C LYS A 8 -49.10 16.00 3.86
N ARG A 9 -48.77 17.19 4.36
CA ARG A 9 -47.72 18.03 3.78
C ARG A 9 -46.40 17.26 3.95
N LYS A 10 -45.90 16.64 2.87
CA LYS A 10 -44.53 16.15 2.84
C LYS A 10 -43.63 17.38 2.88
N GLY A 11 -42.87 17.57 3.96
CA GLY A 11 -41.84 18.61 4.02
C GLY A 11 -40.79 18.30 2.96
N GLY A 12 -40.60 19.21 2.02
CA GLY A 12 -39.51 19.13 1.05
C GLY A 12 -38.23 19.71 1.65
N PHE A 13 -37.09 19.12 1.31
CA PHE A 13 -35.76 19.66 1.62
C PHE A 13 -35.60 21.00 0.90
N THR A 14 -35.12 22.03 1.60
CA THR A 14 -34.94 23.36 1.00
C THR A 14 -33.62 23.42 0.21
N LEU A 15 -33.59 24.20 -0.87
CA LEU A 15 -32.35 24.42 -1.63
C LEU A 15 -31.24 25.05 -0.76
N ILE A 16 -31.63 25.88 0.21
CA ILE A 16 -30.68 26.51 1.12
C ILE A 16 -30.06 25.49 2.09
N GLU A 17 -30.82 24.51 2.58
CA GLU A 17 -30.26 23.41 3.38
C GLU A 17 -29.22 22.62 2.59
N LEU A 18 -29.48 22.36 1.29
CA LEU A 18 -28.53 21.65 0.46
C LEU A 18 -27.24 22.45 0.22
N ILE A 19 -27.36 23.76 -0.02
CA ILE A 19 -26.22 24.64 -0.28
C ILE A 19 -25.32 24.75 0.95
N VAL A 20 -25.88 24.90 2.15
CA VAL A 20 -25.09 24.98 3.38
C VAL A 20 -24.37 23.65 3.66
N VAL A 21 -25.02 22.52 3.40
CA VAL A 21 -24.40 21.19 3.58
C VAL A 21 -23.20 21.00 2.67
N ILE A 22 -23.33 21.29 1.37
CA ILE A 22 -22.19 21.14 0.44
C ILE A 22 -21.07 22.14 0.74
N ALA A 23 -21.40 23.34 1.25
CA ALA A 23 -20.40 24.32 1.67
C ALA A 23 -19.57 23.81 2.85
N ILE A 24 -20.22 23.24 3.87
CA ILE A 24 -19.51 22.63 5.02
C ILE A 24 -18.71 21.40 4.59
N LEU A 25 -19.28 20.53 3.75
CA LEU A 25 -18.56 19.36 3.20
C LEU A 25 -17.32 19.78 2.38
N GLY A 26 -17.40 20.88 1.63
CA GLY A 26 -16.27 21.45 0.89
C GLY A 26 -15.12 21.90 1.80
N ILE A 27 -15.43 22.59 2.91
CA ILE A 27 -14.43 23.03 3.89
C ILE A 27 -13.76 21.81 4.56
N LEU A 28 -14.55 20.82 4.96
CA LEU A 28 -14.03 19.58 5.56
C LEU A 28 -13.13 18.82 4.59
N ALA A 29 -13.56 18.68 3.33
CA ALA A 29 -12.79 18.00 2.29
C ALA A 29 -11.45 18.70 2.02
N ALA A 30 -11.42 20.03 1.97
CA ALA A 30 -10.20 20.81 1.71
C ALA A 30 -9.09 20.56 2.74
N ILE A 31 -9.45 20.40 4.02
CA ILE A 31 -8.48 20.11 5.09
C ILE A 31 -8.13 18.61 5.13
N MET A 32 -9.09 17.75 4.78
CA MET A 32 -8.94 16.29 4.89
C MET A 32 -8.02 15.71 3.83
N ILE A 33 -8.14 16.13 2.56
CA ILE A 33 -7.35 15.58 1.43
C ILE A 33 -5.84 15.61 1.67
N PRO A 34 -5.19 16.76 1.98
CA PRO A 34 -3.74 16.79 2.16
C PRO A 34 -3.25 16.03 3.39
N ARG A 35 -4.08 15.93 4.44
CA ARG A 35 -3.72 15.13 5.63
C ARG A 35 -3.74 13.64 5.33
N PHE A 36 -4.70 13.21 4.52
CA PHE A 36 -4.88 11.81 4.17
C PHE A 36 -3.76 11.29 3.28
N THR A 37 -3.30 12.06 2.29
CA THR A 37 -2.18 11.68 1.41
C THR A 37 -0.88 11.46 2.21
N ASN A 38 -0.54 12.40 3.09
CA ASN A 38 0.63 12.29 3.97
C ASN A 38 0.56 11.08 4.92
N PHE A 39 -0.64 10.73 5.40
CA PHE A 39 -0.83 9.56 6.26
C PHE A 39 -0.62 8.26 5.48
N GLN A 40 -1.17 8.16 4.27
CA GLN A 40 -0.97 7.00 3.40
C GLN A 40 0.51 6.80 3.10
N GLU A 41 1.23 7.86 2.71
CA GLU A 41 2.65 7.79 2.40
C GLU A 41 3.48 7.28 3.58
N ARG A 42 3.24 7.79 4.80
CA ARG A 42 3.92 7.32 6.03
C ARG A 42 3.60 5.87 6.36
N ALA A 43 2.33 5.46 6.18
CA ALA A 43 1.91 4.08 6.38
C ALA A 43 2.60 3.15 5.37
N HIS A 44 2.68 3.56 4.10
CA HIS A 44 3.41 2.85 3.05
C HIS A 44 4.89 2.72 3.37
N LYS A 45 5.58 3.80 3.75
CA LYS A 45 6.98 3.74 4.14
C LYS A 45 7.23 2.75 5.28
N THR A 46 6.39 2.79 6.32
CA THR A 46 6.48 1.85 7.46
C THR A 46 6.26 0.40 7.04
N GLN A 47 5.35 0.19 6.09
CA GLN A 47 5.08 -1.13 5.54
C GLN A 47 6.24 -1.66 4.71
N VAL A 48 6.79 -0.85 3.78
CA VAL A 48 7.97 -1.22 2.98
C VAL A 48 9.16 -1.60 3.88
N VAL A 49 9.36 -0.89 5.00
CA VAL A 49 10.37 -1.28 6.01
C VAL A 49 10.10 -2.68 6.57
N THR A 50 8.84 -2.97 6.92
CA THR A 50 8.45 -4.25 7.51
C THR A 50 8.59 -5.39 6.50
N ASP A 51 8.06 -5.20 5.29
CA ASP A 51 8.11 -6.17 4.20
C ASP A 51 9.56 -6.48 3.83
N SER A 52 10.43 -5.47 3.76
CA SER A 52 11.85 -5.65 3.47
C SER A 52 12.56 -6.49 4.54
N LYS A 53 12.21 -6.34 5.82
CA LYS A 53 12.79 -7.15 6.91
C LYS A 53 12.33 -8.60 6.84
N GLN A 54 11.06 -8.82 6.52
CA GLN A 54 10.52 -10.18 6.37
C GLN A 54 11.17 -10.88 5.16
N ILE A 55 11.33 -10.17 4.05
CA ILE A 55 12.02 -10.66 2.86
C ILE A 55 13.49 -10.95 3.16
N ALA A 56 14.19 -10.06 3.87
CA ALA A 56 15.56 -10.28 4.31
C ALA A 56 15.70 -11.58 5.12
N THR A 57 14.78 -11.82 6.07
CA THR A 57 14.76 -13.04 6.89
C THR A 57 14.54 -14.30 6.03
N ALA A 58 13.61 -14.22 5.08
CA ALA A 58 13.34 -15.33 4.16
C ALA A 58 14.53 -15.64 3.25
N ILE A 59 15.20 -14.59 2.75
CA ILE A 59 16.41 -14.71 1.94
C ILE A 59 17.55 -15.35 2.74
N GLU A 60 17.76 -14.94 4.00
CA GLU A 60 18.77 -15.52 4.88
C GLU A 60 18.53 -17.01 5.15
N ALA A 61 17.27 -17.41 5.33
CA ALA A 61 16.91 -18.82 5.46
C ALA A 61 17.29 -19.61 4.21
N LEU A 62 16.93 -19.13 3.02
CA LEU A 62 17.23 -19.80 1.74
C LEU A 62 18.71 -19.77 1.37
N LEU A 63 19.44 -18.73 1.80
CA LEU A 63 20.88 -18.64 1.64
C LEU A 63 21.57 -19.70 2.51
N THR A 64 21.10 -19.89 3.74
CA THR A 64 21.60 -20.93 4.66
C THR A 64 21.33 -22.33 4.12
N GLU A 65 20.19 -22.53 3.45
CA GLU A 65 19.84 -23.78 2.77
C GLU A 65 20.58 -23.98 1.44
N GLY A 66 21.26 -22.95 0.93
CA GLY A 66 21.97 -22.98 -0.36
C GLY A 66 21.06 -22.99 -1.59
N THR A 67 19.77 -22.68 -1.42
CA THR A 67 18.76 -22.72 -2.49
C THR A 67 18.52 -21.36 -3.13
N LEU A 68 18.97 -20.27 -2.50
CA LEU A 68 18.71 -18.90 -2.95
C LEU A 68 19.20 -18.64 -4.38
N ALA A 69 20.38 -19.16 -4.77
CA ALA A 69 20.95 -18.91 -6.08
C ALA A 69 20.06 -19.39 -7.24
N ALA A 70 19.24 -20.43 -7.02
CA ALA A 70 18.27 -20.92 -8.00
C ALA A 70 17.01 -20.04 -8.09
N LEU A 71 16.82 -19.13 -7.13
CA LEU A 71 15.68 -18.24 -6.97
C LEU A 71 16.04 -16.77 -7.23
N ALA A 72 17.32 -16.48 -7.51
CA ALA A 72 17.79 -15.15 -7.88
C ALA A 72 17.15 -14.74 -9.21
N THR A 73 16.22 -13.78 -9.13
CA THR A 73 15.44 -13.33 -10.27
C THR A 73 14.86 -11.95 -10.01
N THR A 74 14.57 -11.23 -11.08
CA THR A 74 13.64 -10.10 -11.06
C THR A 74 12.24 -10.60 -11.31
N THR A 75 11.29 -10.16 -10.50
CA THR A 75 9.86 -10.52 -10.60
C THR A 75 9.03 -9.24 -10.59
N ASP A 76 8.09 -9.12 -11.53
CA ASP A 76 7.15 -8.00 -11.62
C ASP A 76 5.89 -8.24 -10.79
N ALA A 77 5.10 -7.19 -10.56
CA ALA A 77 3.87 -7.20 -9.76
C ALA A 77 2.93 -8.39 -10.06
N ALA A 78 2.82 -8.78 -11.34
CA ALA A 78 1.93 -9.85 -11.77
C ALA A 78 2.35 -11.25 -11.30
N THR A 79 3.64 -11.46 -11.01
CA THR A 79 4.22 -12.77 -10.67
C THR A 79 4.86 -12.81 -9.29
N ILE A 80 5.02 -11.65 -8.61
CA ILE A 80 5.62 -11.53 -7.28
C ILE A 80 4.96 -12.45 -6.25
N ALA A 81 3.62 -12.60 -6.28
CA ALA A 81 2.90 -13.44 -5.32
C ALA A 81 3.30 -14.92 -5.37
N ALA A 82 3.82 -15.39 -6.51
CA ALA A 82 4.28 -16.75 -6.70
C ALA A 82 5.79 -16.92 -6.42
N ASN A 83 6.53 -15.84 -6.17
CA ASN A 83 7.95 -15.92 -5.88
C ASN A 83 8.16 -16.66 -4.53
N PRO A 84 8.97 -17.73 -4.48
CA PRO A 84 9.16 -18.52 -3.27
C PRO A 84 9.67 -17.72 -2.06
N VAL A 85 10.46 -16.67 -2.30
CA VAL A 85 10.92 -15.76 -1.23
C VAL A 85 9.74 -15.00 -0.62
N VAL A 86 8.81 -14.51 -1.46
CA VAL A 86 7.63 -13.76 -1.02
C VAL A 86 6.66 -14.67 -0.28
N VAL A 87 6.48 -15.90 -0.78
CA VAL A 87 5.64 -16.93 -0.14
C VAL A 87 6.20 -17.29 1.24
N LEU A 88 7.52 -17.50 1.36
CA LEU A 88 8.19 -17.81 2.61
C LEU A 88 8.15 -16.64 3.60
N SER A 89 8.30 -15.42 3.10
CA SER A 89 8.26 -14.18 3.87
C SER A 89 6.87 -13.84 4.41
N GLY A 90 5.80 -14.40 3.84
CA GLY A 90 4.41 -14.07 4.19
C GLY A 90 3.98 -12.65 3.80
N VAL A 91 4.77 -11.97 2.96
CA VAL A 91 4.50 -10.60 2.52
C VAL A 91 3.38 -10.60 1.47
N THR A 92 2.47 -9.63 1.57
CA THR A 92 1.37 -9.50 0.60
C THR A 92 1.84 -8.73 -0.64
N ALA A 93 1.94 -9.43 -1.76
CA ALA A 93 2.49 -8.93 -3.03
C ALA A 93 1.76 -7.72 -3.65
N THR A 94 0.52 -7.43 -3.26
CA THR A 94 -0.39 -6.48 -3.93
C THR A 94 0.14 -5.04 -4.03
N ARG A 95 1.22 -4.71 -3.31
CA ARG A 95 1.78 -3.34 -3.22
C ARG A 95 3.25 -3.27 -3.64
N ILE A 96 3.85 -4.40 -4.06
CA ILE A 96 5.20 -4.45 -4.60
C ILE A 96 5.10 -4.46 -6.12
N GLU A 97 5.79 -3.53 -6.76
CA GLU A 97 5.80 -3.38 -8.22
C GLU A 97 6.86 -4.25 -8.87
N SER A 98 8.03 -4.32 -8.25
CA SER A 98 9.10 -5.22 -8.65
C SER A 98 9.91 -5.67 -7.45
N LEU A 99 10.35 -6.92 -7.48
CA LEU A 99 11.30 -7.50 -6.54
C LEU A 99 12.44 -8.09 -7.35
N THR A 100 13.66 -7.65 -7.08
CA THR A 100 14.88 -8.30 -7.56
C THR A 100 15.58 -8.95 -6.39
N ILE A 101 15.97 -10.21 -6.55
CA ILE A 101 16.75 -10.97 -5.57
C ILE A 101 18.05 -11.38 -6.23
N GLU A 102 19.14 -11.17 -5.51
CA GLU A 102 20.50 -11.48 -5.95
C GLU A 102 20.96 -12.78 -5.29
N ALA A 103 21.87 -13.50 -5.95
CA ALA A 103 22.29 -14.84 -5.53
C ALA A 103 23.10 -14.82 -4.21
N ASP A 104 23.64 -13.66 -3.84
CA ASP A 104 24.40 -13.37 -2.62
C ASP A 104 23.52 -12.93 -1.43
N GLY A 105 22.20 -12.84 -1.63
CA GLY A 105 21.28 -12.37 -0.60
C GLY A 105 20.99 -10.87 -0.62
N GLY A 106 21.49 -10.15 -1.63
CA GLY A 106 21.01 -8.81 -1.96
C GLY A 106 19.56 -8.83 -2.46
N PHE A 107 18.83 -7.74 -2.26
CA PHE A 107 17.52 -7.57 -2.85
C PHE A 107 17.15 -6.11 -3.07
N THR A 108 16.24 -5.88 -4.00
CA THR A 108 15.61 -4.58 -4.26
C THR A 108 14.10 -4.72 -4.41
N ILE A 109 13.35 -3.97 -3.62
CA ILE A 109 11.88 -3.87 -3.66
C ILE A 109 11.52 -2.47 -4.17
N LYS A 110 10.60 -2.39 -5.13
CA LYS A 110 9.99 -1.13 -5.58
C LYS A 110 8.50 -1.10 -5.28
N SER A 111 7.99 0.06 -4.86
CA SER A 111 6.58 0.30 -4.56
C SER A 111 6.23 1.77 -4.78
N THR A 112 5.19 2.10 -5.55
CA THR A 112 4.80 3.49 -5.85
C THR A 112 3.42 3.83 -5.26
N PRO A 113 3.33 4.24 -3.98
CA PRO A 113 2.14 4.87 -3.43
C PRO A 113 1.86 6.24 -4.05
N GLY A 114 0.83 6.32 -4.90
CA GLY A 114 0.46 7.57 -5.54
C GLY A 114 1.53 7.99 -6.55
N ASP A 115 2.22 9.10 -6.28
CA ASP A 115 3.21 9.70 -7.18
C ASP A 115 4.67 9.55 -6.69
N VAL A 116 4.92 8.83 -5.59
CA VAL A 116 6.25 8.67 -4.99
C VAL A 116 6.72 7.22 -5.09
N GLU A 117 7.89 6.97 -5.70
CA GLU A 117 8.47 5.62 -5.84
C GLU A 117 9.39 5.31 -4.66
N TYR A 118 9.01 4.35 -3.82
CA TYR A 118 9.87 3.83 -2.76
C TYR A 118 10.71 2.67 -3.28
N THR A 119 12.02 2.80 -3.16
CA THR A 119 12.98 1.71 -3.39
C THR A 119 13.61 1.29 -2.06
N ALA A 120 13.45 0.02 -1.69
CA ALA A 120 14.16 -0.58 -0.57
C ALA A 120 15.21 -1.56 -1.10
N THR A 121 16.48 -1.29 -0.79
CA THR A 121 17.61 -2.08 -1.26
C THR A 121 18.45 -2.55 -0.09
N ARG A 122 18.87 -3.80 -0.18
CA ARG A 122 19.95 -4.38 0.62
C ARG A 122 21.03 -4.85 -0.33
N ALA A 123 22.24 -4.34 -0.15
CA ALA A 123 23.41 -4.81 -0.89
C ALA A 123 23.94 -6.07 -0.19
N ASP A 124 24.11 -7.16 -0.93
CA ASP A 124 24.66 -8.43 -0.45
C ASP A 124 23.99 -8.95 0.86
N SER A 125 24.69 -9.82 1.59
CA SER A 125 24.34 -10.29 2.93
C SER A 125 24.50 -9.22 4.03
N ASP A 126 24.53 -7.92 3.70
CA ASP A 126 24.51 -6.86 4.70
C ASP A 126 23.18 -6.90 5.48
N THR A 127 23.20 -6.51 6.75
CA THR A 127 21.98 -6.48 7.59
C THR A 127 21.19 -5.17 7.43
N ALA A 128 21.80 -4.15 6.81
CA ALA A 128 21.16 -2.85 6.62
C ALA A 128 20.28 -2.80 5.35
N VAL A 129 19.01 -2.46 5.54
CA VAL A 129 18.09 -2.12 4.43
C VAL A 129 18.03 -0.60 4.30
N THR A 130 18.36 -0.09 3.13
CA THR A 130 18.24 1.34 2.79
C THR A 130 16.94 1.59 2.05
N ILE A 131 16.22 2.67 2.41
CA ILE A 131 14.94 3.04 1.77
C ILE A 131 15.01 4.47 1.28
N THR A 132 14.77 4.65 -0.01
CA THR A 132 14.77 5.95 -0.69
C THR A 132 13.41 6.16 -1.36
N PRO A 133 12.77 7.35 -1.20
CA PRO A 133 11.58 7.74 -1.93
C PRO A 133 11.89 8.25 -3.35
#